data_AF-A0A9R0V9F2-F1
#
_entry.id   AF-A0A9R0V9F2-F1
#
_cell.length_a   1.000
_cell.length_b   1.000
_cell.length_c   1.000
_cell.angle_alpha   90.00
_cell.angle_beta   90.00
_cell.angle_gamma   90.00
#
_symmetry.space_group_name_H-M   'P 1'
#
loop_
_entity.id
_entity.type
_entity.pdbx_description
1 polymer ?
#
loop_
_entity_poly.entity_id
_entity_poly.type
_entity_poly.pdbx_seq_one_letter_code
_entity_poly.pdbx_strand_id
1 'polypeptide(L)'
;MGKLSFSANGGEPSKFSLEFGSGEFTPAEMKRIMADEKLAEMALADPKRVKRVLANRQSAARSKERRMRYIAELEHKVQILQTEATTLSAQLTHLQRDSSGLATHNNELKFRLQAMEQQAQLRDEFVL
;
A
#
# COMPACT_ATOMS: atom_id res chain seq x y z
N MET A 1 -48.67 26.70 3.49
CA MET A 1 -48.54 26.06 2.16
C MET A 1 -48.15 27.13 1.15
N GLY A 2 -46.87 27.48 1.06
CA GLY A 2 -46.39 28.47 0.07
C GLY A 2 -45.97 27.75 -1.20
N LYS A 3 -46.55 28.12 -2.35
CA LYS A 3 -46.26 27.51 -3.66
C LYS A 3 -44.96 28.05 -4.23
N LEU A 4 -44.17 27.17 -4.83
CA LEU A 4 -42.99 27.49 -5.64
C LEU A 4 -43.46 27.84 -7.06
N SER A 5 -43.17 29.05 -7.54
CA SER A 5 -43.35 29.43 -8.93
C SER A 5 -41.99 29.76 -9.56
N PHE A 6 -41.69 29.15 -10.69
CA PHE A 6 -40.46 29.38 -11.45
C PHE A 6 -40.80 30.14 -12.74
N SER A 7 -40.26 31.35 -12.90
CA SER A 7 -40.24 32.06 -14.18
C SER A 7 -38.83 31.99 -14.75
N ALA A 8 -38.70 31.30 -15.88
CA ALA A 8 -37.51 31.34 -16.71
C ALA A 8 -37.61 32.56 -17.63
N ASN A 9 -36.91 33.65 -17.31
CA ASN A 9 -36.49 34.59 -18.35
C ASN A 9 -35.17 35.25 -17.98
N GLY A 10 -34.33 35.43 -18.99
CA GLY A 10 -32.89 35.68 -18.84
C GLY A 10 -32.49 37.04 -18.27
N GLY A 11 -31.22 37.12 -17.93
CA GLY A 11 -30.53 38.34 -17.52
C GLY A 11 -30.34 38.44 -16.01
N GLU A 12 -29.09 38.33 -15.60
CA GLU A 12 -28.55 38.42 -14.23
C GLU A 12 -28.71 37.16 -13.34
N PRO A 13 -27.64 36.73 -12.64
CA PRO A 13 -27.77 35.76 -11.55
C PRO A 13 -28.52 36.45 -10.43
N SER A 14 -29.84 36.48 -10.55
CA SER A 14 -30.76 36.99 -9.54
C SER A 14 -30.31 36.40 -8.21
N LYS A 15 -29.77 37.30 -7.41
CA LYS A 15 -29.33 37.13 -6.04
C LYS A 15 -30.47 36.45 -5.30
N PHE A 16 -30.45 35.12 -5.28
CA PHE A 16 -31.34 34.28 -4.49
C PHE A 16 -30.93 34.52 -3.04
N SER A 17 -31.29 35.67 -2.52
CA SER A 17 -31.03 36.11 -1.15
C SER A 17 -32.06 35.43 -0.26
N LEU A 18 -32.02 34.10 -0.22
CA LEU A 18 -32.23 33.45 1.06
C LEU A 18 -31.03 33.88 1.89
N GLU A 19 -31.28 34.58 2.99
CA GLU A 19 -30.31 34.72 4.09
C GLU A 19 -30.02 33.33 4.67
N PHE A 20 -29.38 32.48 3.87
CA PHE A 20 -28.57 31.41 4.38
C PHE A 20 -27.44 32.12 5.08
N GLY A 21 -27.42 32.08 6.43
CA GLY A 21 -26.47 32.81 7.26
C GLY A 21 -25.10 32.85 6.58
N SER A 22 -24.77 34.00 5.99
CA SER A 22 -23.84 34.10 4.86
C SER A 22 -22.37 33.88 5.23
N GLY A 23 -22.12 33.33 6.42
CA GLY A 23 -20.83 32.91 6.92
C GLY A 23 -20.79 31.47 7.47
N GLU A 24 -21.87 30.67 7.40
CA GLU A 24 -21.88 29.32 7.99
C GLU A 24 -21.26 28.23 7.09
N PHE A 25 -21.28 28.42 5.77
CA PHE A 25 -20.80 27.42 4.79
C PHE A 25 -19.89 28.04 3.73
N THR A 26 -18.87 27.27 3.32
CA THR A 26 -17.97 27.64 2.22
C THR A 26 -18.69 27.53 0.85
N PRO A 27 -18.20 28.21 -0.20
CA PRO A 27 -18.78 28.09 -1.55
C PRO A 27 -18.84 26.64 -2.06
N ALA A 28 -17.85 25.81 -1.70
CA ALA A 28 -17.82 24.40 -2.05
C ALA A 28 -18.88 23.59 -1.31
N GLU A 29 -19.16 23.92 -0.04
CA GLU A 29 -20.25 23.30 0.73
C GLU A 29 -21.61 23.74 0.20
N MET A 30 -21.80 25.03 -0.10
CA MET A 30 -23.03 25.53 -0.74
C MET A 30 -23.32 24.80 -2.05
N LYS A 31 -22.31 24.63 -2.92
CA LYS A 31 -22.46 23.86 -4.17
C LYS A 31 -22.93 22.42 -3.92
N ARG A 32 -22.43 21.77 -2.86
CA ARG A 32 -22.84 20.40 -2.49
C ARG A 32 -24.24 20.33 -1.89
N ILE A 33 -24.62 21.34 -1.11
CA ILE A 33 -25.95 21.45 -0.51
C ILE A 33 -26.99 21.69 -1.61
N MET A 34 -26.73 22.62 -2.53
CA MET A 34 -27.65 22.93 -3.63
C MET A 34 -27.79 21.78 -4.64
N ALA A 35 -26.83 20.86 -4.70
CA ALA A 35 -26.89 19.68 -5.56
C ALA A 35 -27.69 18.51 -4.95
N ASP A 36 -28.05 18.56 -3.67
CA ASP A 36 -28.75 17.49 -2.95
C ASP A 36 -29.97 18.08 -2.24
N GLU A 37 -31.15 17.83 -2.80
CA GLU A 37 -32.43 18.38 -2.31
C GLU A 37 -32.65 18.11 -0.82
N LYS A 38 -32.24 16.93 -0.32
CA LYS A 38 -32.35 16.59 1.11
C LYS A 38 -31.38 17.38 1.98
N LEU A 39 -30.18 17.68 1.48
CA LEU A 39 -29.26 18.56 2.19
C LEU A 39 -29.74 20.00 2.17
N ALA A 40 -30.31 20.47 1.06
CA ALA A 40 -30.89 21.79 0.96
C ALA A 40 -32.05 21.98 1.96
N GLU A 41 -33.02 21.05 1.98
CA GLU A 41 -34.11 21.04 2.96
C GLU A 41 -33.58 20.97 4.41
N MET A 42 -32.62 20.08 4.67
CA MET A 42 -32.02 19.96 6.00
C MET A 42 -31.26 21.22 6.41
N ALA A 43 -30.66 21.94 5.45
CA ALA A 43 -29.93 23.17 5.74
C ALA A 43 -30.89 24.31 6.08
N LEU A 44 -32.11 24.32 5.52
CA LEU A 44 -33.17 25.26 5.91
C LEU A 44 -33.69 24.97 7.33
N ALA A 45 -33.72 23.71 7.75
CA ALA A 45 -34.20 23.29 9.07
C ALA A 45 -33.13 23.33 10.18
N ASP A 46 -31.92 22.85 9.90
CA ASP A 46 -30.78 22.77 10.84
C ASP A 46 -29.43 22.86 10.09
N PRO A 47 -28.91 24.08 9.88
CA PRO A 47 -27.60 24.33 9.27
C PRO A 47 -26.43 23.60 9.97
N LYS A 48 -26.42 23.55 11.30
CA LYS A 48 -25.33 22.94 12.08
C LYS A 48 -25.27 21.44 11.85
N ARG A 49 -26.43 20.77 11.70
CA ARG A 49 -26.48 19.35 11.33
C ARG A 49 -25.92 19.10 9.95
N VAL A 50 -26.25 19.93 8.95
CA VAL A 50 -25.68 19.79 7.60
C VAL A 50 -24.17 19.96 7.62
N LYS A 51 -23.65 20.93 8.36
CA LYS A 51 -22.20 21.13 8.52
C LYS A 51 -21.52 19.90 9.11
N ARG A 52 -22.12 19.26 10.13
CA ARG A 52 -21.62 17.99 10.70
C ARG A 52 -21.64 16.85 9.68
N VAL A 53 -22.69 16.73 8.88
CA VAL A 53 -22.79 15.71 7.83
C VAL A 53 -21.68 15.89 6.79
N LEU A 54 -21.47 17.11 6.30
CA LEU A 54 -20.42 17.40 5.32
C LEU A 54 -19.02 17.16 5.88
N ALA A 55 -18.76 17.57 7.13
CA ALA A 55 -17.50 17.31 7.81
C ALA A 55 -17.24 15.81 8.01
N ASN A 56 -18.26 15.03 8.42
CA ASN A 56 -18.15 13.59 8.59
C ASN A 56 -17.94 12.86 7.25
N ARG A 57 -18.65 13.27 6.18
CA ARG A 57 -18.42 12.74 4.82
C ARG A 57 -16.98 12.99 4.38
N GLN A 58 -16.45 14.20 4.62
CA GLN A 58 -15.08 14.53 4.26
C GLN A 58 -14.05 13.74 5.07
N SER A 59 -14.26 13.58 6.39
CA SER A 59 -13.36 12.79 7.22
C SER A 59 -13.40 11.31 6.90
N ALA A 60 -14.58 10.75 6.60
CA ALA A 60 -14.75 9.38 6.13
C ALA A 60 -14.03 9.15 4.79
N ALA A 61 -14.15 10.08 3.84
CA ALA A 61 -13.43 10.01 2.57
C ALA A 61 -11.91 9.99 2.79
N ARG A 62 -11.36 10.91 3.61
CA ARG A 62 -9.92 10.91 3.97
C ARG A 62 -9.49 9.63 4.69
N SER A 63 -10.35 9.07 5.54
CA SER A 63 -10.06 7.82 6.25
C SER A 63 -9.99 6.63 5.28
N LYS A 64 -10.94 6.55 4.36
CA LYS A 64 -10.94 5.54 3.29
C LYS A 64 -9.70 5.68 2.41
N GLU A 65 -9.33 6.90 2.03
CA GLU A 65 -8.13 7.16 1.23
C GLU A 65 -6.84 6.71 1.95
N ARG A 66 -6.68 7.07 3.23
CA ARG A 66 -5.53 6.57 4.02
C ARG A 66 -5.50 5.06 4.10
N ARG A 67 -6.65 4.41 4.33
CA ARG A 67 -6.73 2.95 4.40
C ARG A 67 -6.35 2.30 3.05
N MET A 68 -6.81 2.86 1.93
CA MET A 68 -6.44 2.37 0.59
C MET A 68 -4.94 2.50 0.34
N ARG A 69 -4.33 3.64 0.69
CA ARG A 69 -2.87 3.83 0.59
C ARG A 69 -2.10 2.82 1.43
N TYR A 70 -2.52 2.61 2.69
CA TYR A 70 -1.88 1.64 3.56
C TYR A 70 -2.00 0.20 3.04
N ILE A 71 -3.15 -0.17 2.47
CA ILE A 71 -3.32 -1.49 1.84
C ILE A 71 -2.34 -1.65 0.67
N ALA A 72 -2.24 -0.67 -0.22
CA ALA A 72 -1.32 -0.71 -1.35
C ALA A 72 0.17 -0.78 -0.91
N GLU A 73 0.54 -0.05 0.14
CA GLU A 73 1.87 -0.13 0.74
C GLU A 73 2.18 -1.54 1.28
N LEU A 74 1.21 -2.17 1.95
CA LEU A 74 1.35 -3.53 2.46
C LEU A 74 1.45 -4.55 1.31
N GLU A 75 0.62 -4.44 0.27
CA GLU A 75 0.67 -5.30 -0.91
C GLU A 75 2.04 -5.20 -1.60
N HIS A 76 2.56 -4.00 -1.77
CA HIS A 76 3.89 -3.77 -2.31
C HIS A 76 4.99 -4.38 -1.42
N LYS A 77 4.89 -4.23 -0.10
CA LYS A 77 5.83 -4.84 0.84
C LYS A 77 5.82 -6.36 0.79
N VAL A 78 4.64 -6.97 0.66
CA VAL A 78 4.51 -8.43 0.48
C VAL A 78 5.23 -8.87 -0.80
N GLN A 79 5.03 -8.17 -1.91
CA GLN A 79 5.68 -8.50 -3.18
C GLN A 79 7.21 -8.41 -3.10
N ILE A 80 7.74 -7.37 -2.45
CA ILE A 80 9.18 -7.23 -2.20
C ILE A 80 9.70 -8.41 -1.39
N LEU A 81 9.08 -8.70 -0.23
CA LEU A 81 9.52 -9.77 0.66
C LEU A 81 9.47 -11.15 -0.01
N GLN A 82 8.47 -11.42 -0.85
CA GLN A 82 8.39 -12.65 -1.64
C GLN A 82 9.53 -12.76 -2.65
N THR A 83 9.88 -11.65 -3.31
CA THR A 83 10.99 -11.59 -4.27
C THR A 83 12.34 -11.80 -3.57
N GLU A 84 12.53 -11.16 -2.41
CA GLU A 84 13.72 -11.33 -1.56
C GLU A 84 13.84 -12.79 -1.08
N ALA A 85 12.76 -13.38 -0.57
CA ALA A 85 12.74 -14.76 -0.11
C ALA A 85 13.11 -15.75 -1.24
N THR A 86 12.60 -15.52 -2.45
CA THR A 86 12.91 -16.33 -3.64
C THR A 86 14.39 -16.20 -4.00
N THR A 87 14.92 -14.98 -4.01
CA THR A 87 16.33 -14.69 -4.32
C THR A 87 17.26 -15.35 -3.30
N LEU A 88 16.98 -15.18 -2.01
CA LEU A 88 17.76 -15.79 -0.93
C LEU A 88 17.71 -17.32 -0.97
N SER A 89 16.55 -17.91 -1.30
CA SER A 89 16.41 -19.36 -1.45
C SER A 89 17.26 -19.90 -2.61
N ALA A 90 17.33 -19.17 -3.72
CA ALA A 90 18.19 -19.52 -4.85
C ALA A 90 19.68 -19.45 -4.47
N GLN A 91 20.09 -18.39 -3.75
CA GLN A 91 21.46 -18.24 -3.26
C GLN A 91 21.84 -19.35 -2.28
N LEU A 92 20.95 -19.69 -1.34
CA LEU A 92 21.15 -20.78 -0.40
C LEU A 92 21.36 -22.11 -1.12
N THR A 93 20.52 -22.40 -2.11
CA THR A 93 20.63 -23.63 -2.92
C THR A 93 21.96 -23.68 -3.70
N HIS A 94 22.44 -22.53 -4.20
CA HIS A 94 23.75 -22.44 -4.84
C HIS A 94 24.89 -22.78 -3.88
N LEU A 95 24.92 -22.11 -2.72
CA LEU A 95 25.96 -22.32 -1.71
C LEU A 95 25.96 -23.75 -1.15
N GLN A 96 24.79 -24.36 -0.98
CA GLN A 96 24.68 -25.77 -0.57
C GLN A 96 25.31 -26.71 -1.60
N ARG A 97 25.07 -26.46 -2.90
CA ARG A 97 25.70 -27.24 -3.98
C ARG A 97 27.22 -27.07 -3.96
N ASP A 98 27.71 -25.83 -3.88
CA ASP A 98 29.16 -25.56 -3.85
C ASP A 98 29.83 -26.22 -2.65
N SER A 99 29.21 -26.10 -1.46
CA SER A 99 29.71 -26.71 -0.23
C SER A 99 29.80 -28.24 -0.36
N SER A 100 28.76 -28.89 -0.90
CA SER A 100 28.77 -30.33 -1.14
C SER A 100 29.85 -30.75 -2.17
N GLY A 101 30.06 -29.93 -3.21
CA GLY A 101 31.11 -30.12 -4.20
C GLY A 101 32.49 -30.04 -3.56
N LEU A 102 32.76 -28.99 -2.78
CA LEU A 102 34.03 -28.81 -2.07
C LEU A 102 34.29 -29.93 -1.06
N ALA A 103 33.28 -30.39 -0.33
CA ALA A 103 33.41 -31.53 0.58
C ALA A 103 33.83 -32.81 -0.17
N THR A 104 33.24 -33.05 -1.34
CA THR A 104 33.60 -34.19 -2.20
C THR A 104 35.05 -34.11 -2.68
N HIS A 105 35.47 -32.95 -3.20
CA HIS A 105 36.86 -32.73 -3.64
C HIS A 105 37.86 -32.85 -2.48
N ASN A 106 37.49 -32.34 -1.29
CA ASN A 106 38.33 -32.45 -0.11
C ASN A 106 38.55 -33.91 0.30
N ASN A 107 37.50 -34.73 0.27
CA ASN A 107 37.60 -36.15 0.57
C ASN A 107 38.48 -36.88 -0.46
N GLU A 108 38.32 -36.58 -1.74
CA GLU A 108 39.17 -37.17 -2.79
C GLU A 108 40.66 -36.83 -2.60
N LEU A 109 40.97 -35.57 -2.30
CA LEU A 109 42.36 -35.15 -2.03
C LEU A 109 42.94 -35.85 -0.80
N LYS A 110 42.15 -36.01 0.27
CA LYS A 110 42.56 -36.77 1.47
C LYS A 110 42.86 -38.23 1.14
N PHE A 111 42.00 -38.89 0.35
CA PHE A 111 42.25 -40.27 -0.09
C PHE A 111 43.52 -40.38 -0.93
N ARG A 112 43.74 -39.45 -1.87
CA ARG A 112 44.97 -39.42 -2.68
C ARG A 112 46.22 -39.21 -1.81
N LEU A 113 46.16 -38.30 -0.85
CA LEU A 113 47.26 -38.06 0.08
C LEU A 113 47.59 -39.32 0.89
N GLN A 114 46.58 -39.97 1.48
CA GLN A 114 46.77 -41.19 2.25
C GLN A 114 47.40 -42.32 1.40
N ALA A 115 46.96 -42.48 0.15
CA ALA A 115 47.54 -43.45 -0.76
C ALA A 115 49.01 -43.14 -1.09
N MET A 116 49.36 -41.87 -1.28
CA MET A 116 50.75 -41.45 -1.51
C MET A 116 51.63 -41.67 -0.28
N GLU A 117 51.13 -41.38 0.92
CA GLU A 117 51.83 -41.63 2.19
C GLU A 117 52.12 -43.13 2.38
N GLN A 118 51.14 -44.00 2.12
CA GLN A 118 51.32 -45.44 2.16
C GLN A 118 52.36 -45.92 1.13
N GLN A 119 52.33 -45.37 -0.08
CA GLN A 119 53.31 -45.71 -1.11
C GLN A 119 54.74 -45.29 -0.72
N ALA A 120 54.90 -44.13 -0.06
CA ALA A 120 56.19 -43.66 0.42
C ALA A 120 56.74 -44.56 1.54
N GLN A 121 55.91 -44.92 2.52
CA GLN A 121 56.30 -45.84 3.60
C GLN A 121 56.79 -47.18 3.07
N LEU A 122 56.06 -47.78 2.13
CA LEU A 122 56.48 -49.04 1.50
C LEU A 122 57.83 -48.89 0.81
N ARG A 123 58.08 -47.79 0.10
CA ARG A 123 59.39 -47.55 -0.56
C ARG A 123 60.51 -47.42 0.47
N ASP A 124 60.29 -46.72 1.57
CA ASP A 124 61.30 -46.56 2.63
C ASP A 124 61.62 -47.90 3.31
N GLU A 125 60.62 -48.77 3.50
CA GLU A 125 60.81 -50.13 4.03
C GLU A 125 61.61 -51.06 3.09
N PHE A 126 61.55 -50.84 1.77
CA PHE A 126 62.31 -51.63 0.78
C PHE A 126 63.74 -51.11 0.52
N VAL A 127 64.09 -49.92 1.04
CA VAL A 127 65.40 -49.27 0.81
C VAL A 127 66.36 -49.42 2.00
N LEU A 128 65.90 -50.01 3.11
CA LEU A 128 66.72 -50.43 4.27
C LEU A 128 67.07 -51.92 4.21
#